data_AF-A0A518ENM2-F1
#
_entry.id   AF-A0A518ENM2-F1
#
_cell.length_a   1.000
_cell.length_b   1.000
_cell.length_c   1.000
_cell.angle_alpha   90.00
_cell.angle_beta   90.00
_cell.angle_gamma   90.00
#
_symmetry.space_group_name_H-M   'P 1'
#
loop_
_entity.id
_entity.type
_entity.pdbx_description
1 polymer ?
#
loop_
_entity_poly.entity_id
_entity_poly.type
_entity_poly.pdbx_seq_one_letter_code
_entity_poly.pdbx_strand_id
1 'polypeptide(L)'
;MRFLGTVLVTQPRFLSWLAPLSWAALIFVLSSGQPALGGLDLGAFGGFLMNLAHPGVFGILTLLLVPLFARRKGPHGLRWTALTPVGAVWLVAFVAIYGFTDEVHQSTVEGRDASLLDFLSDTVGAFFVVAVTLYLGREDAKTSGLLRWIVAGVAASAASAGLATWYSAKAGGGPWPF
;
A
#
# COMPACT_ATOMS: atom_id res chain seq x y z
N MET A 1 -9.88 17.32 -2.50
CA MET A 1 -9.61 15.90 -2.16
C MET A 1 -10.81 14.98 -2.38
N ARG A 2 -12.03 15.30 -1.88
CA ARG A 2 -13.22 14.44 -2.06
C ARG A 2 -13.65 14.21 -3.53
N PHE A 3 -13.46 15.21 -4.40
CA PHE A 3 -13.78 15.11 -5.84
C PHE A 3 -13.02 13.96 -6.54
N LEU A 4 -11.71 13.84 -6.32
CA LEU A 4 -10.89 12.78 -6.91
C LEU A 4 -11.34 11.38 -6.46
N GLY A 5 -11.70 11.23 -5.17
CA GLY A 5 -12.26 9.98 -4.66
C GLY A 5 -13.60 9.62 -5.31
N THR A 6 -14.46 10.61 -5.58
CA THR A 6 -15.71 10.37 -6.32
C THR A 6 -15.44 9.89 -7.74
N VAL A 7 -14.49 10.52 -8.46
CA VAL A 7 -14.11 10.09 -9.83
C VAL A 7 -13.59 8.64 -9.85
N LEU A 8 -12.81 8.26 -8.83
CA LEU A 8 -12.31 6.89 -8.68
C LEU A 8 -13.45 5.89 -8.48
N VAL A 9 -14.43 6.21 -7.62
CA VAL A 9 -15.55 5.32 -7.29
C VAL A 9 -16.62 5.27 -8.37
N THR A 10 -16.71 6.26 -9.27
CA THR A 10 -17.73 6.31 -10.33
C THR A 10 -17.40 5.48 -11.57
N GLN A 11 -16.18 4.97 -11.69
CA GLN A 11 -15.75 4.17 -12.85
C GLN A 11 -16.66 2.96 -13.11
N PRO A 12 -16.84 2.50 -14.37
CA PRO A 12 -17.47 1.22 -14.67
C PRO A 12 -16.80 0.05 -13.94
N ARG A 13 -17.57 -0.96 -13.53
CA ARG A 13 -17.07 -2.09 -12.72
C ARG A 13 -15.94 -2.86 -13.38
N PHE A 14 -16.01 -3.06 -14.70
CA PHE A 14 -14.95 -3.69 -15.47
C PHE A 14 -13.63 -2.91 -15.38
N LEU A 15 -13.67 -1.58 -15.55
CA LEU A 15 -12.49 -0.72 -15.40
C LEU A 15 -11.95 -0.72 -13.95
N SER A 16 -12.83 -0.88 -12.96
CA SER A 16 -12.44 -1.04 -11.56
C SER A 16 -11.68 -2.34 -11.27
N TRP A 17 -11.79 -3.37 -12.13
CA TRP A 17 -10.97 -4.58 -12.03
C TRP A 17 -9.65 -4.46 -12.79
N LEU A 18 -9.66 -3.83 -13.98
CA LEU A 18 -8.45 -3.71 -14.79
C LEU A 18 -7.33 -2.97 -14.06
N ALA A 19 -7.63 -1.86 -13.39
CA ALA A 19 -6.61 -1.05 -12.73
C ALA A 19 -5.86 -1.79 -11.60
N PRO A 20 -6.53 -2.38 -10.59
CA PRO A 20 -5.83 -3.13 -9.53
C PRO A 20 -5.14 -4.39 -10.06
N LEU A 21 -5.70 -5.09 -11.05
CA LEU A 21 -5.04 -6.25 -11.66
C LEU A 21 -3.77 -5.85 -12.42
N SER A 22 -3.82 -4.76 -13.17
CA SER A 22 -2.64 -4.23 -13.88
C SER A 22 -1.57 -3.76 -12.90
N TRP A 23 -1.98 -3.14 -11.80
CA TRP A 23 -1.06 -2.70 -10.76
C TRP A 23 -0.44 -3.87 -10.00
N ALA A 24 -1.24 -4.89 -9.63
CA ALA A 24 -0.72 -6.12 -9.05
C ALA A 24 0.28 -6.81 -10.00
N ALA A 25 -0.07 -6.95 -11.28
CA ALA A 25 0.85 -7.50 -12.29
C ALA A 25 2.15 -6.67 -12.40
N LEU A 26 2.07 -5.34 -12.34
CA LEU A 26 3.25 -4.49 -12.30
C LEU A 26 4.12 -4.75 -11.07
N ILE A 27 3.51 -4.86 -9.88
CA ILE A 27 4.23 -5.22 -8.64
C ILE A 27 4.97 -6.53 -8.84
N PHE A 28 4.28 -7.58 -9.29
CA PHE A 28 4.86 -8.89 -9.51
C PHE A 28 6.05 -8.83 -10.50
N VAL A 29 5.90 -8.12 -11.62
CA VAL A 29 6.97 -7.95 -12.61
C VAL A 29 8.18 -7.22 -12.01
N LEU A 30 7.95 -6.18 -11.20
CA LEU A 30 9.02 -5.46 -10.51
C LEU A 30 9.72 -6.35 -9.49
N SER A 31 8.98 -7.21 -8.79
CA SER A 31 9.49 -8.17 -7.81
C SER A 31 10.22 -9.37 -8.45
N SER A 32 9.86 -9.76 -9.68
CA SER A 32 10.54 -10.81 -10.46
C SER A 32 11.89 -10.40 -11.05
N GLY A 33 12.14 -9.11 -11.24
CA GLY A 33 13.43 -8.61 -11.73
C GLY A 33 14.35 -8.23 -10.58
N GLN A 34 15.66 -8.19 -10.79
CA GLN A 34 16.54 -7.48 -9.84
C GLN A 34 16.25 -5.97 -9.92
N PRO A 35 16.35 -5.22 -8.80
CA PRO A 35 16.27 -3.78 -8.89
C PRO A 35 17.37 -3.31 -9.85
N ALA A 36 17.07 -2.39 -10.77
CA ALA A 36 18.09 -1.84 -11.67
C ALA A 36 19.29 -1.22 -10.91
N LEU A 37 19.10 -0.94 -9.63
CA LEU A 37 20.09 -0.43 -8.69
C LEU A 37 20.57 -1.47 -7.65
N GLY A 38 20.11 -2.72 -7.72
CA GLY A 38 20.31 -3.75 -6.69
C GLY A 38 21.75 -4.20 -6.47
N GLY A 39 22.65 -3.89 -7.42
CA GLY A 39 24.10 -4.09 -7.28
C GLY A 39 24.88 -2.84 -6.89
N LEU A 40 24.21 -1.69 -6.71
CA LEU A 40 24.84 -0.43 -6.31
C LEU A 40 24.68 -0.23 -4.80
N ASP A 41 25.79 0.03 -4.11
CA ASP A 41 25.73 0.53 -2.74
C ASP A 41 25.21 1.97 -2.75
N LEU A 42 23.90 2.12 -2.57
CA LEU A 42 23.23 3.41 -2.48
C LEU A 42 23.32 4.03 -1.07
N GLY A 43 24.01 3.36 -0.14
CA GLY A 43 24.06 3.70 1.27
C GLY A 43 22.69 3.69 1.95
N ALA A 44 22.67 4.12 3.22
CA ALA A 44 21.46 4.12 4.04
C ALA A 44 20.34 4.99 3.46
N PHE A 45 20.66 6.11 2.80
CA PHE A 45 19.64 6.98 2.22
C PHE A 45 18.96 6.35 1.01
N GLY A 46 19.71 5.72 0.12
CA GLY A 46 19.12 5.01 -1.02
C GLY A 46 18.32 3.79 -0.60
N GLY A 47 18.83 3.00 0.35
CA GLY A 47 18.08 1.89 0.95
C GLY A 47 16.76 2.36 1.58
N PHE A 48 16.78 3.50 2.28
CA PHE A 48 15.56 4.11 2.82
C PHE A 48 14.55 4.46 1.75
N LEU A 49 14.96 5.06 0.64
CA LEU A 49 14.05 5.40 -0.46
C LEU A 49 13.45 4.16 -1.14
N MET A 50 14.24 3.10 -1.30
CA MET A 50 13.76 1.83 -1.84
C MET A 50 12.74 1.18 -0.91
N ASN A 51 13.03 1.13 0.39
CA ASN A 51 12.11 0.59 1.40
C ASN A 51 10.85 1.45 1.58
N LEU A 52 10.94 2.76 1.29
CA LEU A 52 9.77 3.65 1.30
C LEU A 52 8.83 3.43 0.10
N ALA A 53 9.28 2.73 -0.95
CA ALA A 53 8.43 2.40 -2.09
C ALA A 53 7.33 1.39 -1.73
N HIS A 54 7.63 0.41 -0.88
CA HIS A 54 6.71 -0.63 -0.39
C HIS A 54 5.34 -0.09 0.08
N PRO A 55 5.28 0.76 1.13
CA PRO A 55 3.99 1.28 1.61
C PRO A 55 3.28 2.13 0.55
N GLY A 56 4.02 2.80 -0.33
CA GLY A 56 3.44 3.58 -1.43
C GLY A 56 2.78 2.70 -2.49
N VAL A 57 3.47 1.67 -2.95
CA VAL A 57 3.02 0.77 -4.02
C VAL A 57 1.81 -0.07 -3.58
N PHE A 58 1.83 -0.61 -2.37
CA PHE A 58 0.70 -1.37 -1.82
C PHE A 58 -0.44 -0.47 -1.33
N GLY A 59 -0.13 0.77 -0.91
CA GLY A 59 -1.13 1.81 -0.70
C GLY A 59 -1.90 2.14 -1.98
N ILE A 60 -1.21 2.29 -3.13
CA ILE A 60 -1.85 2.50 -4.43
C ILE A 60 -2.72 1.30 -4.81
N LEU A 61 -2.22 0.06 -4.63
CA LEU A 61 -3.03 -1.15 -4.86
C LEU A 61 -4.34 -1.10 -4.07
N THR A 62 -4.25 -0.77 -2.78
CA THR A 62 -5.39 -0.65 -1.89
C THR A 62 -6.38 0.41 -2.37
N LEU A 63 -5.89 1.58 -2.79
CA LEU A 63 -6.73 2.64 -3.35
C LEU A 63 -7.47 2.18 -4.60
N LEU A 64 -6.80 1.44 -5.50
CA LEU A 64 -7.39 0.91 -6.73
C LEU A 64 -8.42 -0.19 -6.49
N LEU A 65 -8.38 -0.88 -5.35
CA LEU A 65 -9.37 -1.87 -4.94
C LEU A 65 -10.65 -1.26 -4.33
N VAL A 66 -10.59 -0.03 -3.78
CA VAL A 66 -11.75 0.66 -3.17
C VAL A 66 -12.99 0.72 -4.08
N PRO A 67 -12.88 1.01 -5.39
CA PRO A 67 -14.03 1.07 -6.29
C PRO A 67 -14.74 -0.26 -6.54
N LEU A 68 -14.15 -1.40 -6.14
CA LEU A 68 -14.77 -2.73 -6.24
C LEU A 68 -15.89 -2.93 -5.22
N PHE A 69 -15.89 -2.20 -4.12
CA PHE A 69 -16.92 -2.30 -3.09
C PHE A 69 -18.27 -1.71 -3.55
N ALA A 70 -19.34 -2.04 -2.82
CA ALA A 70 -20.65 -1.44 -3.04
C ALA A 70 -20.58 0.10 -2.95
N ARG A 71 -21.49 0.79 -3.64
CA ARG A 71 -21.52 2.26 -3.69
C ARG A 71 -22.71 2.76 -2.90
N ARG A 72 -22.55 3.87 -2.19
CA ARG A 72 -23.62 4.56 -1.47
C ARG A 72 -23.64 6.04 -1.81
N LYS A 73 -24.72 6.71 -1.41
CA LYS A 73 -24.71 8.17 -1.27
C LYS A 73 -23.71 8.53 -0.16
N GLY A 74 -22.75 9.36 -0.52
CA GLY A 74 -21.70 9.87 0.35
C GLY A 74 -21.93 11.34 0.69
N PRO A 75 -20.91 11.97 1.30
CA PRO A 75 -20.98 13.37 1.74
C PRO A 75 -21.40 14.31 0.60
N HIS A 76 -22.30 15.24 0.91
CA HIS A 76 -22.82 16.25 -0.04
C HIS A 76 -23.52 15.65 -1.28
N GLY A 77 -24.09 14.44 -1.16
CA GLY A 77 -24.84 13.79 -2.24
C GLY A 77 -23.97 13.14 -3.33
N LEU A 78 -22.64 13.19 -3.19
CA LEU A 78 -21.71 12.55 -4.12
C LEU A 78 -21.71 11.03 -3.94
N ARG A 79 -21.33 10.27 -4.98
CA ARG A 79 -21.13 8.81 -4.85
C ARG A 79 -19.86 8.53 -4.05
N TRP A 80 -19.95 7.57 -3.12
CA TRP A 80 -18.83 7.10 -2.31
C TRP A 80 -18.86 5.59 -2.13
N THR A 81 -17.75 5.03 -1.67
CA THR A 81 -17.69 3.61 -1.30
C THR A 81 -18.55 3.34 -0.05
N ALA A 82 -19.24 2.19 -0.05
CA ALA A 82 -19.97 1.65 1.08
C ALA A 82 -19.10 0.67 1.89
N LEU A 83 -17.76 0.82 1.82
CA LEU A 83 -16.80 0.06 2.61
C LEU A 83 -17.16 0.13 4.11
N THR A 84 -17.51 -1.02 4.67
CA THR A 84 -17.80 -1.18 6.10
C THR A 84 -16.49 -1.39 6.88
N PRO A 85 -16.48 -1.26 8.22
CA PRO A 85 -15.30 -1.62 9.02
C PRO A 85 -14.84 -3.06 8.79
N VAL A 86 -15.77 -4.01 8.65
CA VAL A 86 -15.46 -5.41 8.34
C VAL A 86 -14.84 -5.53 6.94
N GLY A 87 -15.43 -4.86 5.94
CA GLY A 87 -14.88 -4.83 4.58
C GLY A 87 -13.49 -4.18 4.52
N ALA A 88 -13.24 -3.18 5.36
CA ALA A 88 -11.95 -2.52 5.51
C ALA A 88 -10.88 -3.48 6.06
N VAL A 89 -11.21 -4.28 7.09
CA VAL A 89 -10.31 -5.33 7.59
C VAL A 89 -10.01 -6.34 6.50
N TRP A 90 -11.02 -6.81 5.76
CA TRP A 90 -10.81 -7.74 4.66
C TRP A 90 -9.98 -7.15 3.53
N LEU A 91 -10.14 -5.87 3.21
CA LEU A 91 -9.34 -5.19 2.21
C LEU A 91 -7.87 -5.12 2.62
N VAL A 92 -7.58 -4.72 3.87
CA VAL A 92 -6.20 -4.71 4.39
C VAL A 92 -5.63 -6.12 4.40
N ALA A 93 -6.40 -7.12 4.86
CA ALA A 93 -5.96 -8.51 4.88
C ALA A 93 -5.68 -9.05 3.48
N PHE A 94 -6.51 -8.72 2.48
CA PHE A 94 -6.28 -9.11 1.09
C PHE A 94 -4.98 -8.53 0.53
N VAL A 95 -4.72 -7.23 0.76
CA VAL A 95 -3.47 -6.61 0.32
C VAL A 95 -2.26 -7.15 1.08
N ALA A 96 -2.39 -7.40 2.39
CA ALA A 96 -1.34 -8.01 3.19
C ALA A 96 -1.02 -9.45 2.73
N ILE A 97 -2.03 -10.26 2.42
CA ILE A 97 -1.83 -11.59 1.84
C ILE A 97 -1.10 -11.48 0.50
N TYR A 98 -1.47 -10.52 -0.35
CA TYR A 98 -0.77 -10.30 -1.62
C TYR A 98 0.69 -9.89 -1.41
N GLY A 99 0.98 -8.98 -0.47
CA GLY A 99 2.36 -8.61 -0.12
C GLY A 99 3.15 -9.78 0.45
N PHE A 100 2.54 -10.59 1.31
CA PHE A 100 3.17 -11.81 1.80
C PHE A 100 3.50 -12.80 0.67
N THR A 101 2.58 -12.97 -0.30
CA THR A 101 2.88 -13.82 -1.47
C THR A 101 3.97 -13.22 -2.36
N ASP A 102 4.11 -11.90 -2.40
CA ASP A 102 5.20 -11.23 -3.11
C ASP A 102 6.55 -11.52 -2.44
N GLU A 103 6.64 -11.45 -1.11
CA GLU A 103 7.86 -11.83 -0.36
C GLU A 103 8.22 -13.32 -0.54
N VAL A 104 7.23 -14.21 -0.51
CA VAL A 104 7.44 -15.65 -0.81
C VAL A 104 7.94 -15.84 -2.25
N HIS A 105 7.43 -15.06 -3.20
CA HIS A 105 7.91 -15.11 -4.58
C HIS A 105 9.35 -14.58 -4.67
N GLN A 106 9.65 -13.44 -4.04
CA GLN A 106 10.99 -12.84 -4.02
C GLN A 106 12.03 -13.77 -3.38
N SER A 107 11.66 -14.58 -2.38
CA SER A 107 12.58 -15.58 -1.79
C SER A 107 13.00 -16.68 -2.78
N THR A 108 12.34 -16.79 -3.94
CA THR A 108 12.69 -17.70 -5.03
C THR A 108 13.42 -17.03 -6.19
N VAL A 109 13.56 -15.69 -6.16
CA VAL A 109 14.20 -14.90 -7.21
C VAL A 109 15.67 -14.67 -6.86
N GLU A 110 16.58 -15.07 -7.74
CA GLU A 110 18.02 -14.92 -7.52
C GLU A 110 18.44 -13.45 -7.35
N GLY A 111 19.13 -13.16 -6.25
CA GLY A 111 19.59 -11.81 -5.88
C GLY A 111 18.47 -10.84 -5.46
N ARG A 112 17.29 -11.37 -5.12
CA ARG A 112 16.30 -10.68 -4.29
C ARG A 112 16.41 -11.15 -2.85
N ASP A 113 15.95 -10.29 -1.96
CA ASP A 113 15.98 -10.51 -0.54
C ASP A 113 14.56 -10.31 -0.02
N ALA A 114 13.97 -11.40 0.47
CA ALA A 114 12.64 -11.35 1.08
C ALA A 114 12.76 -10.79 2.50
N SER A 115 11.70 -10.14 2.98
CA SER A 115 11.76 -9.31 4.16
C SER A 115 10.38 -9.20 4.82
N LEU A 116 10.28 -9.70 6.05
CA LEU A 116 9.09 -9.47 6.88
C LEU A 116 8.86 -7.98 7.15
N LEU A 117 9.91 -7.14 7.09
CA LEU A 117 9.77 -5.69 7.29
C LEU A 117 9.16 -5.00 6.07
N ASP A 118 9.37 -5.55 4.88
CA ASP A 118 8.75 -5.06 3.65
C ASP A 118 7.28 -5.46 3.59
N PHE A 119 6.94 -6.71 3.93
CA PHE A 119 5.56 -7.15 4.18
C PHE A 119 4.81 -6.26 5.20
N LEU A 120 5.47 -5.91 6.32
CA LEU A 120 4.89 -4.99 7.30
C LEU A 120 4.68 -3.59 6.73
N SER A 121 5.64 -3.10 5.93
CA SER A 121 5.55 -1.80 5.26
C SER A 121 4.39 -1.75 4.25
N ASP A 122 4.20 -2.81 3.47
CA ASP A 122 3.07 -2.97 2.54
C ASP A 122 1.74 -2.89 3.28
N THR A 123 1.65 -3.58 4.42
CA THR A 123 0.47 -3.60 5.29
C THR A 123 0.19 -2.22 5.90
N VAL A 124 1.22 -1.47 6.28
CA VAL A 124 1.11 -0.08 6.75
C VAL A 124 0.51 0.81 5.66
N GLY A 125 1.02 0.70 4.43
CA GLY A 125 0.50 1.41 3.27
C GLY A 125 -0.99 1.17 3.05
N ALA A 126 -1.39 -0.11 3.05
CA ALA A 126 -2.78 -0.52 2.90
C ALA A 126 -3.67 0.04 4.03
N PHE A 127 -3.24 -0.10 5.28
CA PHE A 127 -3.99 0.36 6.44
C PHE A 127 -4.31 1.86 6.38
N PHE A 128 -3.32 2.71 6.10
CA PHE A 128 -3.52 4.16 6.11
C PHE A 128 -4.38 4.64 4.93
N VAL A 129 -4.29 4.00 3.77
CA VAL A 129 -5.19 4.30 2.64
C VAL A 129 -6.64 3.96 2.99
N VAL A 130 -6.87 2.83 3.66
CA VAL A 130 -8.21 2.46 4.16
C VAL A 130 -8.69 3.45 5.23
N ALA A 131 -7.85 3.81 6.20
CA ALA A 131 -8.20 4.76 7.26
C ALA A 131 -8.61 6.13 6.69
N VAL A 132 -7.83 6.66 5.73
CA VAL A 132 -8.16 7.90 5.02
C VAL A 132 -9.46 7.76 4.22
N THR A 133 -9.66 6.63 3.54
CA THR A 133 -10.88 6.38 2.75
C THR A 133 -12.14 6.35 3.61
N LEU A 134 -12.08 5.67 4.76
CA LEU A 134 -13.18 5.64 5.73
C LEU A 134 -13.42 7.03 6.34
N TYR A 135 -12.36 7.75 6.71
CA TYR A 135 -12.46 9.09 7.26
C TYR A 135 -13.13 10.05 6.28
N LEU A 136 -12.70 10.07 5.02
CA LEU A 136 -13.28 10.94 3.98
C LEU A 136 -14.75 10.62 3.67
N GLY A 137 -15.20 9.39 3.95
CA GLY A 137 -16.58 8.95 3.79
C GLY A 137 -17.54 9.42 4.89
N ARG A 138 -17.03 10.05 5.96
CA ARG A 138 -17.84 10.64 7.03
C ARG A 138 -18.39 12.02 6.62
N GLU A 139 -19.62 12.32 7.02
CA GLU A 139 -20.23 13.64 6.77
C GLU A 139 -19.54 14.75 7.59
N ASP A 140 -19.11 14.41 8.80
CA ASP A 140 -18.46 15.33 9.75
C ASP A 140 -16.94 15.44 9.56
N ALA A 141 -16.36 14.82 8.53
CA ALA A 141 -14.91 14.83 8.34
C ALA A 141 -14.38 16.26 8.08
N LYS A 142 -13.37 16.62 8.86
CA LYS A 142 -12.70 17.93 8.90
C LYS A 142 -11.30 17.83 8.30
N THR A 143 -10.78 18.95 7.79
CA THR A 143 -9.41 19.02 7.26
C THR A 143 -8.36 18.63 8.31
N SER A 144 -8.53 19.04 9.56
CA SER A 144 -7.57 18.71 10.63
C SER A 144 -7.48 17.22 10.94
N GLY A 145 -8.61 16.49 10.92
CA GLY A 145 -8.59 15.05 11.11
C GLY A 145 -8.03 14.29 9.90
N LEU A 146 -8.28 14.79 8.69
CA LEU A 146 -7.66 14.25 7.48
C LEU A 146 -6.14 14.41 7.53
N LEU A 147 -5.66 15.60 7.88
CA LEU A 147 -4.23 15.87 8.04
C LEU A 147 -3.59 14.96 9.08
N ARG A 148 -4.26 14.68 10.20
CA ARG A 148 -3.76 13.72 11.21
C ARG A 148 -3.55 12.33 10.62
N TRP A 149 -4.49 11.81 9.84
CA TRP A 149 -4.35 10.50 9.21
C TRP A 149 -3.24 10.47 8.15
N ILE A 150 -3.12 11.53 7.35
CA ILE A 150 -2.04 11.65 6.35
C ILE A 150 -0.68 11.72 7.03
N VAL A 151 -0.51 12.59 8.03
CA VAL A 151 0.75 12.74 8.76
C VAL A 151 1.12 11.45 9.48
N ALA A 152 0.16 10.79 10.14
CA ALA A 152 0.38 9.50 10.78
C ALA A 152 0.81 8.43 9.76
N GLY A 153 0.19 8.39 8.57
CA GLY A 153 0.54 7.44 7.52
C GLY A 153 1.93 7.67 6.93
N VAL A 154 2.30 8.93 6.68
CA VAL A 154 3.65 9.30 6.23
C VAL A 154 4.69 8.94 7.30
N ALA A 155 4.43 9.28 8.56
CA ALA A 155 5.33 8.96 9.66
C ALA A 155 5.49 7.44 9.86
N ALA A 156 4.40 6.67 9.77
CA ALA A 156 4.45 5.21 9.89
C ALA A 156 5.19 4.56 8.71
N SER A 157 4.97 5.05 7.48
CA SER A 157 5.68 4.58 6.28
C SER A 157 7.19 4.88 6.35
N ALA A 158 7.56 6.08 6.81
CA ALA A 158 8.95 6.43 7.05
C ALA A 158 9.57 5.60 8.18
N ALA A 159 8.83 5.33 9.25
CA ALA A 159 9.32 4.51 10.35
C ALA A 159 9.55 3.05 9.91
N SER A 160 8.63 2.45 9.14
CA SER A 160 8.77 1.09 8.65
C SER A 160 9.92 0.96 7.65
N ALA A 161 10.05 1.90 6.71
CA ALA A 161 11.18 1.97 5.78
C ALA A 161 12.52 2.17 6.49
N GLY A 162 12.56 3.03 7.50
CA GLY A 162 13.74 3.24 8.34
C GLY A 162 14.16 1.99 9.10
N LEU A 163 13.18 1.25 9.65
CA LEU A 163 13.42 -0.01 10.34
C LEU A 163 13.96 -1.09 9.39
N ALA A 164 13.37 -1.25 8.20
CA ALA A 164 13.84 -2.16 7.15
C ALA A 164 15.28 -1.86 6.74
N THR A 165 15.58 -0.57 6.50
CA THR A 165 16.91 -0.10 6.11
C THR A 165 17.94 -0.36 7.21
N TRP A 166 17.60 -0.02 8.45
CA TRP A 166 18.48 -0.22 9.60
C TRP A 166 18.77 -1.70 9.84
N TYR A 167 17.75 -2.55 9.72
CA TYR A 167 17.90 -4.00 9.89
C TYR A 167 18.80 -4.58 8.80
N SER A 168 18.52 -4.27 7.54
CA SER A 168 19.30 -4.75 6.40
C SER A 168 20.76 -4.34 6.49
N ALA A 169 21.04 -3.10 6.90
CA ALA A 169 22.41 -2.61 7.12
C ALA A 169 23.17 -3.35 8.23
N LYS A 170 22.46 -3.95 9.20
CA LYS A 170 23.08 -4.73 10.29
C LYS A 170 23.17 -6.22 10.00
N ALA A 171 22.14 -6.80 9.38
CA ALA A 171 21.98 -8.24 9.21
C ALA A 171 22.44 -8.74 7.83
N GLY A 172 22.70 -7.84 6.88
CA GLY A 172 23.06 -8.21 5.50
C GLY A 172 21.86 -8.58 4.62
N GLY A 173 20.65 -8.50 5.16
CA GLY A 173 19.39 -8.73 4.45
C GLY A 173 18.17 -8.54 5.35
N GLY A 174 16.98 -8.72 4.78
CA GLY A 174 15.69 -8.68 5.42
C GLY A 174 15.46 -9.88 6.33
N PRO A 175 14.68 -9.73 7.41
CA PRO A 175 14.34 -10.86 8.26
C PRO A 175 13.32 -11.73 7.51
N TRP A 176 13.76 -12.88 6.98
CA TRP A 176 12.87 -13.85 6.34
C TRP A 176 13.09 -15.25 6.92
N PRO A 177 12.03 -15.98 7.32
CA PRO A 177 12.16 -17.23 8.07
C PRO A 177 12.25 -18.51 7.22
N PHE A 178 12.24 -18.41 5.89
CA PHE A 178 12.21 -19.56 4.96
C PHE A 178 13.26 -19.43 3.84
#